data_AF-A0A315DBG8-F1
#
_entry.id   AF-A0A315DBG8-F1
#
_cell.length_a   1.000
_cell.length_b   1.000
_cell.length_c   1.000
_cell.angle_alpha   90.00
_cell.angle_beta   90.00
_cell.angle_gamma   90.00
#
_symmetry.space_group_name_H-M   'P 1'
#
loop_
_entity.id
_entity.type
_entity.pdbx_description
1 polymer ?
#
loop_
_entity_poly.entity_id
_entity_poly.type
_entity_poly.pdbx_seq_one_letter_code
_entity_poly.pdbx_strand_id
1 'polypeptide(L)'
;MSLISNLWIKLMTFENAGDVNEGHKHAFDHPTLLVKGRLQVDVDGAVSEFTAPHIIFIARNKVHTLTALEEGTVAACIHALRDGERVEDIVDPAMIPAGINPNHLPEFIKPLAKADHFA
;
A
#
# COMPACT_ATOMS: atom_id res chain seq x y z
N MET A 1 -6.85 -0.39 1.33
CA MET A 1 -5.80 0.17 2.19
C MET A 1 -5.93 -0.48 3.55
N SER A 2 -4.82 -0.76 4.23
CA SER A 2 -4.83 -1.28 5.60
C SER A 2 -3.75 -0.59 6.44
N LEU A 3 -3.98 -0.48 7.74
CA LEU A 3 -2.96 -0.21 8.75
C LEU A 3 -2.99 -1.38 9.73
N ILE A 4 -2.01 -2.27 9.68
CA ILE A 4 -1.97 -3.48 10.52
C ILE A 4 -0.59 -3.62 11.11
N SER A 5 -0.48 -3.76 12.42
CA SER A 5 0.79 -3.96 13.12
C SER A 5 1.83 -2.92 12.71
N ASN A 6 1.45 -1.64 12.70
CA ASN A 6 2.22 -0.48 12.23
C ASN A 6 2.53 -0.39 10.72
N LEU A 7 2.07 -1.34 9.91
CA LEU A 7 2.27 -1.31 8.46
C LEU A 7 1.08 -0.67 7.75
N TRP A 8 1.29 0.49 7.16
CA TRP A 8 0.33 1.11 6.25
C TRP A 8 0.55 0.61 4.82
N ILE A 9 -0.44 -0.09 4.27
CA ILE A 9 -0.37 -0.70 2.94
C ILE A 9 -1.34 0.01 1.99
N LYS A 10 -0.77 0.63 0.95
CA LYS A 10 -1.51 1.21 -0.17
C LYS A 10 -1.46 0.24 -1.36
N LEU A 11 -2.53 -0.54 -1.51
CA LEU A 11 -2.75 -1.36 -2.71
C LEU A 11 -3.21 -0.46 -3.86
N MET A 12 -2.61 -0.65 -5.03
CA MET A 12 -2.87 0.10 -6.25
C MET A 12 -3.13 -0.89 -7.38
N THR A 13 -4.21 -0.65 -8.11
CA THR A 13 -4.49 -1.29 -9.40
C THR A 13 -4.41 -0.20 -10.45
N PHE A 14 -3.49 -0.36 -11.38
CA PHE A 14 -3.35 0.48 -12.57
C PHE A 14 -4.17 -0.19 -13.66
N GLU A 15 -5.28 0.44 -14.05
CA GLU A 15 -6.22 -0.14 -14.99
C GLU A 15 -5.61 -0.18 -16.39
N ASN A 16 -4.93 0.89 -16.80
CA ASN A 16 -4.37 1.06 -18.13
C ASN A 16 -2.84 1.19 -18.11
N ALA A 17 -2.22 0.86 -19.25
CA ALA A 17 -0.85 1.29 -19.50
C ALA A 17 -0.78 2.82 -19.52
N GLY A 18 0.24 3.37 -18.85
CA GLY A 18 0.41 4.81 -18.67
C GLY A 18 -0.26 5.38 -17.42
N ASP A 19 -1.07 4.62 -16.68
CA ASP A 19 -1.59 5.08 -15.40
C ASP A 19 -0.43 5.38 -14.42
N VAL A 20 -0.57 6.46 -13.64
CA VAL A 20 0.50 7.01 -12.81
C VAL A 20 0.08 7.09 -11.35
N ASN A 21 0.96 6.63 -10.45
CA ASN A 21 0.95 7.06 -9.06
C ASN A 21 1.94 8.22 -8.91
N GLU A 22 1.40 9.42 -8.74
CA GLU A 22 2.14 10.68 -8.85
C GLU A 22 3.40 10.75 -7.98
N GLY A 23 4.39 11.50 -8.48
CA GLY A 23 5.68 11.71 -7.84
C GLY A 23 5.55 12.35 -6.46
N HIS A 24 6.00 11.65 -5.43
CA HIS A 24 6.00 12.14 -4.06
C HIS A 24 7.22 11.62 -3.29
N LYS A 25 7.47 12.14 -2.09
CA LYS A 25 8.58 11.73 -1.24
C LYS A 25 8.15 11.63 0.22
N HIS A 26 8.88 10.81 0.95
CA HIS A 26 8.67 10.60 2.39
C HIS A 26 10.01 10.63 3.12
N ALA A 27 9.97 10.87 4.43
CA ALA A 27 11.17 10.85 5.29
C ALA A 27 11.60 9.43 5.73
N PHE A 28 10.92 8.38 5.24
CA PHE A 28 11.18 6.99 5.56
C PHE A 28 11.37 6.15 4.29
N ASP A 29 12.20 5.13 4.40
CA ASP A 29 12.40 4.13 3.35
C ASP A 29 11.17 3.20 3.32
N HIS A 30 10.83 2.67 2.14
CA HIS A 30 9.78 1.66 2.04
C HIS A 30 9.96 0.73 0.83
N PRO A 31 9.46 -0.51 0.91
CA PRO A 31 9.30 -1.36 -0.25
C PRO A 31 7.98 -1.06 -1.00
N THR A 32 8.03 -1.30 -2.31
CA THR A 32 6.85 -1.48 -3.16
C THR A 32 6.87 -2.90 -3.70
N LEU A 33 5.83 -3.68 -3.39
CA LEU A 33 5.62 -5.01 -3.95
C LEU A 33 4.88 -4.88 -5.28
N LEU A 34 5.55 -5.17 -6.39
CA LEU A 34 4.94 -5.32 -7.70
C LEU A 34 4.40 -6.76 -7.82
N VAL A 35 3.07 -6.91 -7.72
CA VAL A 35 2.38 -8.19 -7.63
C VAL A 35 2.11 -8.78 -9.02
N LYS A 36 1.69 -7.94 -9.96
CA LYS A 36 1.37 -8.30 -11.35
C LYS A 36 1.75 -7.15 -12.27
N GLY A 37 2.20 -7.48 -13.48
CA GLY A 37 2.41 -6.50 -14.54
C GLY A 37 3.83 -5.95 -14.60
N ARG A 38 3.97 -4.75 -15.16
CA ARG A 38 5.25 -4.05 -15.31
C ARG A 38 5.14 -2.61 -14.87
N LEU A 39 6.15 -2.14 -14.15
CA LEU A 39 6.27 -0.74 -13.74
C LEU A 39 7.54 -0.12 -14.29
N GLN A 40 7.40 1.10 -14.77
CA GLN A 40 8.48 2.06 -14.84
C GLN A 40 8.52 2.84 -13.53
N VAL A 41 9.69 2.93 -12.92
CA VAL A 41 9.92 3.72 -11.71
C VAL A 41 10.93 4.80 -12.04
N ASP A 42 10.50 6.05 -11.90
CA ASP A 42 11.34 7.22 -12.01
C ASP A 42 11.72 7.68 -10.60
N VAL A 43 13.02 7.76 -10.30
CA VAL A 43 13.57 8.31 -9.06
C VAL A 43 14.46 9.50 -9.39
N ASP A 44 14.02 10.70 -9.02
CA ASP A 44 14.71 11.97 -9.31
C ASP A 44 15.17 12.12 -10.79
N GLY A 45 14.39 11.62 -11.74
CA GLY A 45 14.69 11.65 -13.19
C GLY A 45 15.44 10.43 -13.72
N ALA A 46 15.87 9.51 -12.85
CA ALA A 46 16.51 8.25 -13.26
C ALA A 46 15.47 7.13 -13.34
N VAL A 47 15.33 6.54 -14.52
CA VAL A 47 14.28 5.57 -14.84
C VAL A 47 14.79 4.13 -14.76
N SER A 48 14.01 3.23 -14.18
CA SER A 48 14.21 1.78 -14.19
C SER A 48 12.89 1.05 -14.43
N GLU A 49 12.95 -0.09 -15.10
CA GLU A 49 11.77 -0.95 -15.33
C GLU A 49 11.84 -2.23 -14.51
N PHE A 50 10.69 -2.65 -13.99
CA PHE A 50 10.55 -3.86 -13.20
C PHE A 50 9.40 -4.71 -13.71
N THR A 51 9.56 -6.03 -13.68
CA THR A 51 8.53 -7.00 -14.07
C THR A 51 8.12 -7.84 -12.86
N ALA A 52 6.83 -8.02 -12.66
CA ALA A 52 6.29 -8.81 -11.57
C ALA A 52 6.68 -10.30 -11.67
N PRO A 53 6.81 -11.00 -10.52
CA PRO A 53 6.79 -10.46 -9.16
C PRO A 53 8.12 -9.79 -8.81
N HIS A 54 8.08 -8.62 -8.17
CA HIS A 54 9.30 -7.92 -7.73
C HIS A 54 9.09 -7.10 -6.47
N ILE A 55 10.15 -6.93 -5.68
CA ILE A 55 10.19 -5.96 -4.58
C ILE A 55 11.10 -4.82 -5.00
N ILE A 56 10.56 -3.60 -5.02
CA ILE A 56 11.27 -2.39 -5.41
C ILE A 56 11.57 -1.60 -4.13
N PHE A 57 12.84 -1.30 -3.90
CA PHE A 57 13.25 -0.47 -2.76
C PHE A 57 13.12 1.01 -3.11
N ILE A 58 12.41 1.76 -2.29
CA ILE A 58 12.28 3.21 -2.39
C ILE A 58 13.01 3.85 -1.21
N ALA A 59 14.07 4.60 -1.51
CA ALA A 59 14.84 5.33 -0.52
C ALA A 59 14.09 6.58 -0.05
N ARG A 60 14.23 6.90 1.25
CA ARG A 60 13.72 8.14 1.83
C ARG A 60 14.28 9.37 1.14
N ASN A 61 13.51 10.45 1.19
CA ASN A 61 13.82 11.76 0.63
C ASN A 61 14.04 11.77 -0.90
N LYS A 62 13.62 10.73 -1.60
CA LYS A 62 13.62 10.64 -3.06
C LYS A 62 12.22 10.81 -3.61
N VAL A 63 12.07 11.68 -4.61
CA VAL A 63 10.80 11.79 -5.34
C VAL A 63 10.73 10.59 -6.27
N HIS A 64 9.67 9.79 -6.13
CA HIS A 64 9.49 8.60 -6.93
C HIS A 64 8.10 8.56 -7.56
N THR A 65 8.06 8.28 -8.86
CA THR A 65 6.84 8.14 -9.66
C THR A 65 6.76 6.71 -10.17
N LEU A 66 5.57 6.10 -10.06
CA LEU A 66 5.32 4.76 -10.61
C LEU A 66 4.38 4.90 -11.80
N THR A 67 4.79 4.38 -12.95
CA THR A 67 3.97 4.36 -14.17
C THR A 67 3.77 2.92 -14.63
N ALA A 68 2.52 2.51 -14.84
CA ALA A 68 2.21 1.20 -15.41
C ALA A 68 2.66 1.13 -16.87
N LEU A 69 3.37 0.06 -17.22
CA LEU A 69 3.77 -0.21 -18.61
C LEU A 69 2.79 -1.11 -19.36
N GLU A 70 1.87 -1.75 -18.64
CA GLU A 70 0.80 -2.59 -19.19
C GLU A 70 -0.46 -2.53 -18.33
N GLU A 71 -1.60 -2.81 -18.95
CA GLU A 71 -2.92 -2.82 -18.32
C GLU A 71 -3.02 -3.85 -17.17
N GLY A 72 -3.81 -3.51 -16.16
CA GLY A 72 -4.02 -4.39 -15.00
C GLY A 72 -2.75 -4.69 -14.21
N THR A 73 -1.80 -3.74 -14.17
CA THR A 73 -0.63 -3.79 -13.28
C THR A 73 -1.08 -3.59 -11.83
N VAL A 74 -0.57 -4.39 -10.91
CA VAL A 74 -0.96 -4.35 -9.49
C VAL A 74 0.29 -4.22 -8.63
N ALA A 75 0.29 -3.22 -7.74
CA ALA A 75 1.38 -3.01 -6.80
C ALA A 75 0.88 -2.58 -5.42
N ALA A 76 1.70 -2.77 -4.40
CA ALA A 76 1.42 -2.32 -3.04
C ALA A 76 2.63 -1.60 -2.45
N CYS A 77 2.46 -0.33 -2.06
CA CYS A 77 3.45 0.36 -1.23
C CYS A 77 3.21 -0.02 0.23
N ILE A 78 4.27 -0.42 0.93
CA ILE A 78 4.17 -0.91 2.32
C ILE A 78 5.04 0.01 3.18
N HIS A 79 4.40 0.86 3.99
CA HIS A 79 5.09 1.84 4.82
C HIS A 79 5.04 1.42 6.28
N ALA A 80 6.19 1.38 6.95
CA ALA A 80 6.24 1.14 8.39
C ALA A 80 6.09 2.47 9.13
N LEU A 81 4.99 2.64 9.86
CA LEU A 81 4.76 3.75 10.76
C LEU A 81 5.55 3.50 12.05
N ARG A 82 6.48 4.41 12.38
CA ARG A 82 7.32 4.28 13.59
C ARG A 82 6.92 5.26 14.69
N ASP A 83 6.47 6.45 14.29
CA ASP A 83 6.13 7.56 15.17
C ASP A 83 4.75 8.13 14.78
N GLY A 84 3.92 8.53 15.75
CA GLY A 84 2.64 9.21 15.49
C GLY A 84 1.55 8.93 16.55
N GLU A 85 0.55 9.82 16.61
CA GLU A 85 -0.70 9.56 17.35
C GLU A 85 -1.63 8.69 16.48
N ARG A 86 -2.27 7.66 17.08
CA ARG A 86 -3.20 6.71 16.44
C ARG A 86 -2.56 5.65 15.52
N VAL A 87 -1.58 4.90 16.03
CA VAL A 87 -1.06 3.65 15.44
C VAL A 87 -1.96 2.43 15.66
N GLU A 88 -3.24 2.65 15.95
CA GLU A 88 -4.22 1.57 16.08
C GLU A 88 -4.43 0.89 14.72
N ASP A 89 -4.71 -0.41 14.74
CA ASP A 89 -4.98 -1.14 13.51
C ASP A 89 -6.30 -0.68 12.88
N ILE A 90 -6.24 -0.38 11.57
CA ILE A 90 -7.37 0.02 10.74
C ILE A 90 -7.48 -0.99 9.59
N VAL A 91 -8.54 -1.77 9.64
CA VAL A 91 -8.76 -2.89 8.73
C VAL A 91 -10.17 -2.77 8.15
N ASP A 92 -10.25 -2.85 6.83
CA ASP A 92 -11.51 -3.07 6.11
C ASP A 92 -12.10 -4.43 6.55
N PRO A 93 -13.36 -4.48 7.00
CA PRO A 93 -14.03 -5.73 7.37
C PRO A 93 -13.91 -6.85 6.33
N ALA A 94 -13.84 -6.52 5.03
CA ALA A 94 -13.67 -7.51 3.97
C ALA A 94 -12.32 -8.25 4.00
N MET A 95 -11.33 -7.73 4.73
CA MET A 95 -10.02 -8.38 4.92
C MET A 95 -10.02 -9.38 6.09
N ILE A 96 -11.09 -9.45 6.89
CA ILE A 96 -11.18 -10.33 8.05
C ILE A 96 -11.62 -11.72 7.59
N PRO A 97 -10.79 -12.77 7.75
CA PRO A 97 -11.17 -14.12 7.35
C PRO A 97 -12.31 -14.69 8.21
N ALA A 98 -13.06 -15.64 7.64
CA ALA A 98 -14.04 -16.40 8.40
C ALA A 98 -13.38 -17.08 9.63
N GLY A 99 -14.07 -17.06 10.78
CA GLY A 99 -13.57 -17.62 12.04
C GLY A 99 -12.78 -16.65 12.92
N ILE A 100 -12.49 -15.43 12.46
CA ILE A 100 -11.86 -14.37 13.26
C ILE A 100 -12.92 -13.38 13.76
N ASN A 101 -12.99 -13.19 15.08
CA ASN A 101 -13.79 -12.12 15.68
C ASN A 101 -12.85 -10.97 16.11
N PRO A 102 -12.85 -9.83 15.39
CA PRO A 102 -11.94 -8.72 15.68
C PRO A 102 -12.17 -8.10 17.06
N ASN A 103 -13.40 -8.17 17.59
CA ASN A 103 -13.73 -7.60 18.90
C ASN A 103 -13.11 -8.38 20.09
N HIS A 104 -12.58 -9.58 19.84
CA HIS A 104 -11.92 -10.40 20.85
C HIS A 104 -10.39 -10.39 20.69
N LEU A 105 -9.85 -9.62 19.76
CA LEU A 105 -8.41 -9.46 19.60
C LEU A 105 -7.91 -8.35 20.53
N PRO A 106 -6.95 -8.64 21.44
CA PRO A 106 -6.41 -7.63 22.35
C PRO A 106 -5.75 -6.51 21.54
N GLU A 107 -5.99 -5.26 21.95
CA GLU A 107 -5.38 -4.05 21.35
C GLU A 107 -5.76 -3.78 19.87
N PHE A 108 -6.81 -4.43 19.34
CA PHE A 108 -7.05 -4.54 17.89
C PHE A 108 -8.37 -3.92 17.38
N ILE A 109 -8.26 -3.26 16.23
CA ILE A 109 -9.24 -2.83 15.22
C ILE A 109 -10.47 -2.06 15.68
N LYS A 110 -10.44 -0.73 15.45
CA LYS A 110 -11.66 -0.01 15.05
C LYS A 110 -11.87 -0.29 13.56
N PRO A 111 -12.90 -1.07 13.16
CA PRO A 111 -13.18 -1.24 11.73
C PRO A 111 -13.44 0.14 11.14
N LEU A 112 -13.02 0.38 9.89
CA LEU A 112 -13.53 1.52 9.13
C LEU A 112 -15.06 1.38 9.16
N ALA A 113 -15.73 2.24 9.91
CA ALA A 113 -17.15 2.11 10.15
C ALA A 113 -17.88 2.08 8.80
N LYS A 114 -18.50 0.94 8.46
CA LYS A 114 -19.74 1.03 7.68
C LYS A 114 -20.81 1.37 8.69
N ALA A 115 -21.29 2.61 8.65
CA ALA A 115 -22.61 2.90 9.15
C ALA A 115 -23.57 1.90 8.49
N ASP A 116 -24.53 1.41 9.25
CA ASP A 116 -25.58 0.49 8.80
C ASP A 116 -25.13 -0.98 8.82
N HIS A 117 -25.21 -1.63 9.98
CA HIS A 117 -25.63 -3.05 10.16
C HIS A 117 -25.61 -3.50 11.64
N PHE A 118 -25.86 -2.57 12.57
CA PHE A 118 -26.32 -2.90 13.92
C PHE A 118 -27.65 -2.20 14.19
N ALA A 119 -28.68 -2.63 13.47
CA ALA A 119 -30.11 -2.50 13.82
C ALA A 119 -30.89 -3.49 12.96
#